data_AF-A0A4R6RZ59-F1
#
_entry.id   AF-A0A4R6RZ59-F1
#
_cell.length_a   1.000
_cell.length_b   1.000
_cell.length_c   1.000
_cell.angle_alpha   90.00
_cell.angle_beta   90.00
_cell.angle_gamma   90.00
#
_symmetry.space_group_name_H-M   'P 1'
#
loop_
_entity.id
_entity.type
_entity.pdbx_description
1 polymer ?
#
loop_
_entity_poly.entity_id
_entity_poly.type
_entity_poly.pdbx_seq_one_letter_code
_entity_poly.pdbx_strand_id
1 'polypeptide(L)' 'MAPSSASEHIHVLRDAGLLTSRRLANSVIHSLTPLGHSMLTLTRL' A
#
# COMPACT_ATOMS: atom_id res chain seq x y z
N MET A 1 8.38 10.84 9.47
CA MET A 1 8.02 10.42 8.09
C MET A 1 7.15 11.51 7.50
N ALA A 2 7.56 12.14 6.40
CA ALA A 2 6.76 13.20 5.76
C ALA A 2 5.64 12.58 4.90
N PRO A 3 4.50 13.24 4.69
CA PRO A 3 3.41 12.73 3.83
C PRO A 3 3.85 12.42 2.40
N SER A 4 4.82 13.18 1.87
CA SER A 4 5.43 12.95 0.56
C SER A 4 6.19 11.62 0.50
N SER A 5 7.03 11.34 1.50
CA SER A 5 7.78 10.08 1.61
C SER A 5 6.84 8.88 1.75
N ALA A 6 5.75 8.99 2.54
CA ALA A 6 4.75 7.93 2.60
C ALA A 6 4.05 7.72 1.24
N SER A 7 3.71 8.80 0.53
CA SER A 7 3.06 8.74 -0.78
C SER A 7 3.97 8.10 -1.85
N GLU A 8 5.28 8.36 -1.78
CA GLU A 8 6.29 7.75 -2.65
C GLU A 8 6.37 6.23 -2.45
N HIS A 9 6.48 5.77 -1.20
CA HIS A 9 6.49 4.33 -0.89
C HIS A 9 5.18 3.64 -1.28
N ILE A 10 4.03 4.30 -1.07
CA ILE A 10 2.72 3.83 -1.52
C ILE A 10 2.69 3.65 -3.04
N HIS A 11 3.36 4.53 -3.80
CA HIS A 11 3.42 4.42 -5.25
C HIS A 11 4.11 3.12 -5.67
N VAL A 12 5.28 2.85 -5.09
CA VAL A 12 6.06 1.63 -5.37
C VAL A 12 5.27 0.37 -5.01
N LEU A 13 4.61 0.34 -3.85
CA LEU A 13 3.81 -0.82 -3.42
C LEU A 13 2.57 -1.05 -4.28
N ARG A 14 1.95 0.03 -4.79
CA ARG A 14 0.82 -0.05 -5.72
C ARG A 14 1.26 -0.55 -7.09
N ASP A 15 2.39 -0.07 -7.60
CA ASP A 15 2.96 -0.53 -8.87
C ASP A 15 3.29 -2.03 -8.82
N ALA A 16 3.82 -2.49 -7.69
CA ALA A 16 4.05 -3.91 -7.42
C ALA A 16 2.77 -4.75 -7.19
N GLY A 17 1.58 -4.14 -7.24
CA GLY A 17 0.30 -4.83 -7.02
C GLY A 17 0.03 -5.26 -5.57
N LEU A 18 0.81 -4.78 -4.60
CA LEU A 18 0.70 -5.16 -3.19
C LEU A 18 -0.32 -4.32 -2.43
N LEU A 19 -0.71 -3.18 -3.01
CA LEU A 19 -1.58 -2.21 -2.38
C LEU A 19 -2.58 -1.62 -3.37
N THR A 20 -3.80 -1.38 -2.90
CA THR A 20 -4.81 -0.58 -3.61
C THR A 20 -5.08 0.71 -2.85
N SER A 21 -5.53 1.72 -3.58
CA SER A 21 -5.87 3.03 -3.02
C SER A 21 -7.28 3.42 -3.46
N ARG A 22 -8.11 3.83 -2.50
CA ARG A 22 -9.44 4.36 -2.77
C ARG A 22 -9.56 5.77 -2.20
N ARG A 23 -9.99 6.72 -3.02
CA ARG A 23 -10.32 8.06 -2.55
C ARG A 23 -11.72 8.07 -1.94
N LEU A 24 -11.84 8.62 -0.74
CA LEU A 24 -13.08 8.85 -0.03
C LEU A 24 -13.12 10.33 0.40
N ALA A 25 -13.97 11.12 -0.26
CA ALA A 25 -14.03 12.56 -0.10
C ALA A 25 -12.64 13.22 -0.24
N ASN A 26 -12.17 13.91 0.80
CA ASN A 26 -10.87 14.58 0.87
C ASN A 26 -9.73 13.66 1.34
N SER A 27 -9.99 12.36 1.51
CA SER A 27 -9.06 11.40 2.07
C SER A 27 -8.74 10.29 1.09
N VAL A 28 -7.53 9.73 1.17
CA VAL A 28 -7.13 8.53 0.42
C VAL A 28 -6.89 7.41 1.42
N ILE A 29 -7.55 6.28 1.20
CA ILE A 29 -7.43 5.09 2.03
C ILE A 29 -6.61 4.06 1.27
N HIS A 30 -5.57 3.57 1.91
CA HIS A 30 -4.67 2.54 1.40
C HIS A 30 -5.03 1.20 2.02
N SER A 31 -5.07 0.13 1.23
CA SER A 31 -5.38 -1.21 1.72
C SER A 31 -4.55 -2.25 0.98
N LEU A 32 -4.06 -3.26 1.70
CA LEU A 32 -3.31 -4.34 1.09
C LEU A 32 -4.21 -5.14 0.14
N THR A 33 -3.61 -5.61 -0.95
CA THR A 33 -4.24 -6.63 -1.80
C THR A 33 -4.10 -8.00 -1.13
N PRO A 34 -4.86 -9.03 -1.57
CA PRO A 34 -4.63 -10.40 -1.12
C PRO A 34 -3.16 -10.85 -1.30
N LEU A 35 -2.54 -10.47 -2.43
CA LEU A 35 -1.11 -10.72 -2.68
C LEU A 35 -0.21 -10.05 -1.63
N GLY A 36 -0.46 -8.78 -1.32
CA GLY A 36 0.26 -8.06 -0.28
C GLY A 36 0.14 -8.73 1.10
N HIS A 37 -1.06 -9.21 1.46
CA HIS A 37 -1.26 -10.00 2.66
C HIS A 37 -0.47 -11.32 2.66
N SER A 38 -0.46 -12.04 1.53
CA SER A 38 0.32 -13.27 1.37
C SER A 38 1.83 -13.00 1.51
N MET A 39 2.36 -11.94 0.88
CA MET A 39 3.78 -11.59 1.00
C MET A 39 4.20 -11.27 2.43
N LEU A 40 3.42 -10.48 3.16
CA LEU A 40 3.73 -10.19 4.56
C LEU A 40 3.69 -11.45 5.44
N THR A 41 2.81 -12.40 5.11
CA THR A 41 2.77 -13.71 5.78
C THR A 41 4.00 -14.54 5.43
N LEU A 42 4.43 -14.53 4.17
CA LEU A 42 5.60 -15.26 3.69
C LEU A 42 6.92 -14.71 4.23
N THR A 43 7.09 -13.39 4.31
CA THR A 43 8.31 -12.73 4.80
C THR A 43 8.51 -12.90 6.32
N ARG A 44 7.50 -13.40 7.04
CA ARG A 44 7.56 -13.63 8.49
C ARG A 44 8.11 -15.02 8.87
N LEU A 45 8.43 -15.86 7.88
CA LEU A 45 9.05 -17.17 8.03
C LEU A 45 10.58 -17.04 7.94
#